data_AF-A0A2S4A1G2-F1
#
_entry.id   AF-A0A2S4A1G2-F1
#
_cell.length_a   1.000
_cell.length_b   1.000
_cell.length_c   1.000
_cell.angle_alpha   90.00
_cell.angle_beta   90.00
_cell.angle_gamma   90.00
#
_symmetry.space_group_name_H-M   'P 1'
#
loop_
_entity.id
_entity.type
_entity.pdbx_description
1 polymer ?
#
loop_
_entity_poly.entity_id
_entity_poly.type
_entity_poly.pdbx_seq_one_letter_code
_entity_poly.pdbx_strand_id
1 'polypeptide(L)'
;MSDQFIAHPSRRMVVAGALAVLGPALAGCGFSVRKSSGPPDFTPEELVDNAELSTLDELGIARAKASRSLRLDFRAGSIAKSDVGLPDTAYGPDVIANEGEKLRLTIAGSSGTLEADTNHVRFVTTDSSPVLDVVHYFLTAETLDEYVALLRDAVHSYGLDSDPVQRWITSTQEEPGKKSSYAVGVGKALGFNVEYDLRYDGSKTTQVIIVGVSKLT
;
A
#
# COMPACT_ATOMS: atom_id res chain seq x y z
N MET A 1 34.55 -62.86 -5.54
CA MET A 1 33.26 -63.54 -5.75
C MET A 1 32.56 -62.80 -6.86
N SER A 2 32.58 -63.43 -8.02
CA SER A 2 32.05 -62.99 -9.31
C SER A 2 30.52 -62.92 -9.25
N ASP A 3 29.91 -61.95 -9.93
CA ASP A 3 29.21 -62.23 -11.19
C ASP A 3 28.72 -60.94 -11.86
N GLN A 4 29.21 -60.73 -13.07
CA GLN A 4 28.50 -60.02 -14.14
C GLN A 4 27.29 -60.88 -14.56
N PHE A 5 26.28 -60.33 -15.24
CA PHE A 5 25.94 -60.73 -16.62
C PHE A 5 24.65 -60.00 -17.14
N ILE A 6 24.78 -59.53 -18.39
CA ILE A 6 23.83 -59.49 -19.53
C ILE A 6 23.15 -58.19 -19.94
N ALA A 7 23.47 -57.86 -21.18
CA ALA A 7 23.02 -56.78 -22.04
C ALA A 7 21.77 -57.13 -22.88
N HIS A 8 21.19 -56.07 -23.47
CA HIS A 8 20.61 -55.90 -24.83
C HIS A 8 20.02 -57.11 -25.59
N PRO A 9 18.95 -56.97 -26.42
CA PRO A 9 19.04 -56.07 -27.58
C PRO A 9 17.74 -55.56 -28.28
N SER A 10 17.93 -54.46 -29.01
CA SER A 10 17.40 -54.08 -30.34
C SER A 10 16.06 -54.63 -30.88
N ARG A 11 15.30 -53.73 -31.53
CA ARG A 11 14.79 -54.01 -32.87
C ARG A 11 14.73 -52.77 -33.76
N ARG A 12 14.89 -53.07 -35.05
CA ARG A 12 15.35 -52.28 -36.18
C ARG A 12 14.17 -51.75 -37.00
N MET A 13 14.24 -50.47 -37.37
CA MET A 13 14.43 -49.98 -38.75
C MET A 13 13.26 -50.00 -39.77
N VAL A 14 13.28 -48.92 -40.58
CA VAL A 14 12.79 -48.69 -41.97
C VAL A 14 11.30 -48.37 -42.16
N VAL A 15 10.97 -47.20 -42.74
CA VAL A 15 10.61 -46.99 -44.17
C VAL A 15 10.22 -45.52 -44.40
N ALA A 16 10.72 -45.00 -45.52
CA ALA A 16 10.50 -43.68 -46.09
C ALA A 16 9.05 -43.41 -46.52
N GLY A 17 8.65 -42.14 -46.52
CA GLY A 17 7.43 -41.67 -47.16
C GLY A 17 7.47 -40.16 -47.38
N ALA A 18 7.83 -39.76 -48.60
CA ALA A 18 7.64 -38.40 -49.08
C ALA A 18 6.15 -38.11 -49.27
N LEU A 19 5.67 -36.91 -48.91
CA LEU A 19 4.95 -35.97 -49.80
C LEU A 19 4.24 -34.85 -49.01
N ALA A 20 4.05 -33.75 -49.74
CA ALA A 20 3.03 -32.71 -49.56
C ALA A 20 3.33 -31.60 -48.53
N VAL A 21 4.00 -30.58 -49.06
CA VAL A 21 3.85 -29.19 -48.62
C VAL A 21 2.38 -28.79 -48.78
N LEU A 22 1.68 -28.62 -47.66
CA LEU A 22 0.36 -27.99 -47.57
C LEU A 22 0.47 -26.92 -46.48
N GLY A 23 0.51 -25.66 -46.92
CA GLY A 23 0.58 -24.52 -46.03
C GLY A 23 -0.73 -24.31 -45.28
N PRO A 24 -0.68 -24.01 -43.97
CA PRO A 24 -1.67 -23.19 -43.33
C PRO A 24 -1.17 -21.74 -43.37
N ALA A 25 -1.90 -20.86 -44.07
CA ALA A 25 -1.84 -19.44 -43.80
C ALA A 25 -2.39 -19.24 -42.38
N LEU A 26 -1.51 -19.35 -41.38
CA LEU A 26 -1.79 -18.89 -40.04
C LEU A 26 -1.87 -17.37 -40.15
N ALA A 27 -3.10 -16.86 -40.18
CA ALA A 27 -3.41 -15.53 -39.70
C ALA A 27 -2.93 -15.48 -38.24
N GLY A 28 -1.66 -15.13 -38.06
CA GLY A 28 -1.12 -14.79 -36.77
C GLY A 28 -1.91 -13.60 -36.28
N CYS A 29 -2.84 -13.84 -35.36
CA CYS A 29 -3.18 -12.83 -34.37
C CYS A 29 -1.88 -12.58 -33.62
N GLY A 30 -1.11 -11.61 -34.12
CA GLY A 30 0.03 -11.07 -33.41
C GLY A 30 -0.51 -10.54 -32.10
N PHE A 31 -0.43 -11.36 -31.04
CA PHE A 31 -0.37 -10.85 -29.69
C PHE A 31 0.94 -10.06 -29.65
N SER A 32 0.85 -8.80 -30.03
CA SER A 32 1.83 -7.79 -29.68
C SER A 32 1.79 -7.69 -28.17
N VAL A 33 2.54 -8.56 -27.49
CA VAL A 33 2.92 -8.35 -26.10
C VAL A 33 3.67 -7.03 -26.12
N ARG A 34 2.97 -5.97 -25.74
CA ARG A 34 3.54 -4.66 -25.55
C ARG A 34 4.56 -4.83 -24.43
N LYS A 35 5.82 -5.04 -24.80
CA LYS A 35 6.94 -4.93 -23.87
C LYS A 35 7.11 -3.42 -23.61
N SER A 36 6.17 -2.86 -22.87
CA SER A 36 6.19 -1.45 -22.49
C SER A 36 7.27 -1.31 -21.43
N SER A 37 8.41 -0.75 -21.83
CA SER A 37 9.49 -0.36 -20.92
C SER A 37 9.24 1.01 -20.30
N GLY A 38 7.97 1.36 -20.08
CA GLY A 38 7.52 2.60 -19.47
C GLY A 38 6.31 2.33 -18.56
N PRO A 39 5.93 3.28 -17.69
CA PRO A 39 4.73 3.16 -16.87
C PRO A 39 3.52 2.78 -17.74
N PRO A 40 2.56 1.98 -17.21
CA PRO A 40 1.34 1.69 -17.94
C PRO A 40 0.63 3.00 -18.32
N ASP A 41 0.38 3.20 -19.62
CA ASP A 41 -0.44 4.30 -20.12
C ASP A 41 -1.91 3.88 -20.05
N PHE A 42 -2.65 4.52 -19.15
CA PHE A 42 -4.10 4.36 -19.03
C PHE A 42 -4.83 5.47 -19.77
N THR A 43 -5.94 5.13 -20.40
CA THR A 43 -6.82 6.11 -21.04
C THR A 43 -7.55 6.96 -19.98
N PRO A 44 -7.95 8.21 -20.30
CA PRO A 44 -8.74 9.03 -19.38
C PRO A 44 -10.01 8.33 -18.88
N GLU A 45 -10.65 7.53 -19.73
CA GLU A 45 -11.84 6.76 -19.39
C GLU A 45 -11.55 5.68 -18.35
N GLU A 46 -10.38 5.03 -18.43
CA GLU A 46 -9.95 4.06 -17.42
C GLU A 46 -9.63 4.70 -16.07
N LEU A 47 -9.21 5.97 -16.07
CA LEU A 47 -8.84 6.71 -14.86
C LEU A 47 -10.04 7.30 -14.10
N VAL A 48 -11.25 7.23 -14.66
CA VAL A 48 -12.46 7.64 -13.95
C VAL A 48 -12.65 6.71 -12.74
N ASP A 49 -12.60 7.28 -11.54
CA ASP A 49 -12.87 6.56 -10.31
C ASP A 49 -14.39 6.44 -10.10
N ASN A 50 -14.93 5.27 -10.46
CA ASN A 50 -16.33 4.91 -10.26
C ASN A 50 -16.51 3.90 -9.11
N ALA A 51 -15.43 3.51 -8.44
CA ALA A 51 -15.46 2.49 -7.40
C ALA A 51 -15.75 3.13 -6.03
N GLU A 52 -16.45 2.40 -5.16
CA GLU A 52 -16.65 2.85 -3.78
C GLU A 52 -15.36 2.75 -2.96
N LEU A 53 -14.57 1.70 -3.23
CA LEU A 53 -13.29 1.38 -2.57
C LEU A 53 -12.16 1.32 -3.59
N SER A 54 -10.97 1.73 -3.17
CA SER A 54 -9.79 1.74 -4.03
C SER A 54 -9.11 0.37 -4.07
N THR A 55 -8.66 -0.04 -5.25
CA THR A 55 -7.71 -1.13 -5.41
C THR A 55 -6.28 -0.61 -5.36
N LEU A 56 -5.34 -1.49 -5.04
CA LEU A 56 -3.91 -1.24 -4.92
C LEU A 56 -3.13 -1.97 -6.03
N ASP A 57 -3.80 -2.34 -7.12
CA ASP A 57 -3.17 -2.72 -8.38
C ASP A 57 -2.76 -1.46 -9.18
N GLU A 58 -2.02 -1.65 -10.27
CA GLU A 58 -1.46 -0.53 -11.05
C GLU A 58 -2.54 0.48 -11.51
N LEU A 59 -3.71 -0.02 -11.95
CA LEU A 59 -4.84 0.81 -12.39
C LEU A 59 -5.52 1.51 -11.21
N GLY A 60 -5.73 0.82 -10.09
CA GLY A 60 -6.28 1.40 -8.87
C GLY A 60 -5.46 2.55 -8.32
N ILE A 61 -4.14 2.40 -8.31
CA ILE A 61 -3.21 3.44 -7.90
C ILE A 61 -3.27 4.63 -8.87
N ALA A 62 -3.32 4.36 -10.18
CA ALA A 62 -3.45 5.43 -11.18
C ALA A 62 -4.76 6.21 -11.00
N ARG A 63 -5.88 5.52 -10.74
CA ARG A 63 -7.18 6.13 -10.41
C ARG A 63 -7.12 6.95 -9.12
N ALA A 64 -6.49 6.42 -8.07
CA ALA A 64 -6.35 7.12 -6.80
C ALA A 64 -5.57 8.42 -6.96
N LYS A 65 -4.50 8.41 -7.77
CA LYS A 65 -3.72 9.61 -8.09
C LYS A 65 -4.48 10.60 -8.97
N ALA A 66 -5.24 10.12 -9.96
CA ALA A 66 -6.02 10.98 -10.86
C ALA A 66 -7.20 11.66 -10.14
N SER A 67 -7.91 10.91 -9.29
CA SER A 67 -9.04 11.40 -8.48
C SER A 67 -8.62 12.12 -7.20
N ARG A 68 -7.37 11.95 -6.78
CA ARG A 68 -6.82 12.37 -5.48
C ARG A 68 -7.55 11.75 -4.27
N SER A 69 -8.07 10.55 -4.43
CA SER A 69 -8.87 9.85 -3.42
C SER A 69 -8.36 8.42 -3.23
N LEU A 70 -8.20 8.00 -1.96
CA LEU A 70 -7.86 6.63 -1.61
C LEU A 70 -8.80 6.15 -0.50
N ARG A 71 -9.61 5.14 -0.79
CA ARG A 71 -10.70 4.67 0.10
C ARG A 71 -10.51 3.21 0.47
N LEU A 72 -10.46 2.93 1.76
CA LEU A 72 -10.20 1.60 2.33
C LEU A 72 -11.29 1.23 3.34
N ASP A 73 -11.55 -0.08 3.49
CA ASP A 73 -12.60 -0.59 4.38
C ASP A 73 -12.04 -1.57 5.43
N PHE A 74 -11.92 -1.10 6.67
CA PHE A 74 -11.53 -1.85 7.85
C PHE A 74 -12.73 -2.28 8.72
N ARG A 75 -13.98 -2.17 8.26
CA ARG A 75 -15.17 -2.54 9.06
C ARG A 75 -15.16 -3.99 9.53
N ALA A 76 -14.59 -4.89 8.72
CA ALA A 76 -14.41 -6.30 9.07
C ALA A 76 -13.21 -6.57 10.00
N GLY A 77 -12.48 -5.53 10.40
CA GLY A 77 -11.28 -5.60 11.21
C GLY A 77 -9.99 -5.89 10.42
N SER A 78 -10.07 -6.32 9.17
CA SER A 78 -8.92 -6.54 8.29
C SER A 78 -9.30 -6.37 6.83
N ILE A 79 -8.32 -6.04 5.97
CA ILE A 79 -8.48 -6.01 4.52
C ILE A 79 -7.78 -7.24 3.94
N ALA A 80 -8.49 -8.08 3.21
CA ALA A 80 -7.86 -9.18 2.47
C ALA A 80 -7.08 -8.62 1.27
N LYS A 81 -5.89 -9.16 1.01
CA LYS A 81 -5.07 -8.74 -0.14
C LYS A 81 -5.80 -8.86 -1.46
N SER A 82 -6.57 -9.95 -1.62
CA SER A 82 -7.39 -10.22 -2.80
C SER A 82 -8.39 -9.10 -3.09
N ASP A 83 -8.96 -8.50 -2.04
CA ASP A 83 -10.05 -7.52 -2.17
C ASP A 83 -9.52 -6.16 -2.64
N VAL A 84 -8.23 -5.90 -2.40
CA VAL A 84 -7.53 -4.69 -2.85
C VAL A 84 -6.54 -4.97 -3.97
N GLY A 85 -6.55 -6.16 -4.59
CA GLY A 85 -5.67 -6.48 -5.70
C GLY A 85 -4.17 -6.51 -5.35
N LEU A 86 -3.83 -6.71 -4.08
CA LEU A 86 -2.44 -6.87 -3.65
C LEU A 86 -1.93 -8.28 -3.97
N PRO A 87 -0.70 -8.42 -4.50
CA PRO A 87 -0.07 -9.73 -4.65
C PRO A 87 0.36 -10.29 -3.28
N ASP A 88 0.64 -11.60 -3.25
CA ASP A 88 1.19 -12.29 -2.08
C ASP A 88 2.68 -11.97 -1.88
N THR A 89 3.02 -10.69 -1.76
CA THR A 89 4.36 -10.18 -1.45
C THR A 89 4.39 -9.46 -0.10
N ALA A 90 5.58 -9.25 0.46
CA ALA A 90 5.81 -8.67 1.77
C ALA A 90 5.67 -7.14 1.81
N TYR A 91 5.53 -6.51 0.66
CA TYR A 91 5.30 -5.07 0.56
C TYR A 91 4.18 -4.83 -0.45
N GLY A 92 3.23 -3.98 -0.07
CA GLY A 92 2.30 -3.38 -1.03
C GLY A 92 2.95 -2.19 -1.73
N PRO A 93 2.39 -1.74 -2.86
CA PRO A 93 2.90 -0.56 -3.56
C PRO A 93 2.65 0.70 -2.74
N ASP A 94 3.63 1.60 -2.71
CA ASP A 94 3.44 2.93 -2.14
C ASP A 94 2.53 3.76 -3.06
N VAL A 95 1.56 4.46 -2.47
CA VAL A 95 0.70 5.42 -3.19
C VAL A 95 1.18 6.82 -2.85
N ILE A 96 1.81 7.47 -3.82
CA ILE A 96 2.37 8.82 -3.68
C ILE A 96 1.54 9.77 -4.55
N ALA A 97 1.05 10.85 -3.94
CA ALA A 97 0.34 11.93 -4.64
C ALA A 97 1.21 12.53 -5.75
N ASN A 98 0.59 13.21 -6.72
CA ASN A 98 1.37 14.00 -7.67
C ASN A 98 2.05 15.17 -6.96
N GLU A 99 3.11 15.70 -7.57
CA GLU A 99 3.89 16.79 -6.99
C GLU A 99 3.02 18.01 -6.67
N GLY A 100 3.12 18.52 -5.44
CA GLY A 100 2.33 19.63 -4.95
C GLY A 100 0.88 19.29 -4.58
N GLU A 101 0.47 18.03 -4.69
CA GLU A 101 -0.89 17.57 -4.38
C GLU A 101 -0.94 16.73 -3.09
N LYS A 102 -2.15 16.56 -2.55
CA LYS A 102 -2.45 15.61 -1.48
C LYS A 102 -3.56 14.67 -1.93
N LEU A 103 -3.50 13.43 -1.44
CA LEU A 103 -4.57 12.45 -1.49
C LEU A 103 -5.48 12.65 -0.28
N ARG A 104 -6.79 12.63 -0.50
CA ARG A 104 -7.77 12.38 0.56
C ARG A 104 -7.79 10.88 0.82
N LEU A 105 -7.22 10.47 1.95
CA LEU A 105 -7.31 9.12 2.47
C LEU A 105 -8.57 9.01 3.33
N THR A 106 -9.40 8.00 3.05
CA THR A 106 -10.58 7.66 3.84
C THR A 106 -10.49 6.18 4.24
N ILE A 107 -10.56 5.89 5.54
CA ILE A 107 -10.57 4.52 6.07
C ILE A 107 -11.82 4.32 6.90
N ALA A 108 -12.76 3.52 6.39
CA ALA A 108 -13.97 3.17 7.12
C ALA A 108 -13.67 2.10 8.18
N GLY A 109 -14.03 2.35 9.43
CA GLY A 109 -13.93 1.41 10.53
C GLY A 109 -15.30 1.00 11.04
N SER A 110 -15.35 0.04 11.97
CA SER A 110 -16.62 -0.46 12.51
C SER A 110 -17.36 0.56 13.37
N SER A 111 -16.67 1.58 13.89
CA SER A 111 -17.23 2.59 14.80
C SER A 111 -17.07 4.03 14.31
N GLY A 112 -16.49 4.25 13.13
CA GLY A 112 -16.30 5.57 12.55
C GLY A 112 -15.40 5.54 11.32
N THR A 113 -15.06 6.71 10.79
CA THR A 113 -14.21 6.85 9.61
C THR A 113 -13.03 7.75 9.92
N LEU A 114 -11.84 7.35 9.47
CA LEU A 114 -10.66 8.20 9.45
C LEU A 114 -10.60 8.95 8.13
N GLU A 115 -10.34 10.25 8.18
CA GLU A 115 -10.05 11.07 7.01
C GLU A 115 -8.74 11.83 7.21
N ALA A 116 -7.86 11.80 6.21
CA ALA A 116 -6.58 12.49 6.25
C ALA A 116 -6.17 13.02 4.88
N ASP A 117 -5.45 14.14 4.86
CA ASP A 117 -4.78 14.63 3.66
C ASP A 117 -3.30 14.30 3.75
N THR A 118 -2.83 13.49 2.82
CA THR A 118 -1.46 12.98 2.82
C THR A 118 -0.88 12.94 1.42
N ASN A 119 0.43 13.12 1.31
CA ASN A 119 1.14 12.95 0.05
C ASN A 119 1.60 11.50 -0.17
N HIS A 120 1.57 10.66 0.87
CA HIS A 120 2.16 9.32 0.81
C HIS A 120 1.41 8.35 1.71
N VAL A 121 1.00 7.24 1.12
CA VAL A 121 0.44 6.08 1.83
C VAL A 121 1.30 4.86 1.52
N ARG A 122 1.69 4.11 2.55
CA ARG A 122 2.47 2.87 2.47
C ARG A 122 1.70 1.72 3.06
N PHE A 123 1.76 0.58 2.39
CA PHE A 123 1.06 -0.64 2.78
C PHE A 123 2.07 -1.69 3.24
N VAL A 124 2.01 -2.06 4.51
CA VAL A 124 2.84 -3.11 5.10
C VAL A 124 2.04 -4.39 5.17
N THR A 125 2.66 -5.47 4.71
CA THR A 125 2.11 -6.82 4.76
C THR A 125 3.25 -7.83 4.85
N THR A 126 2.98 -9.12 4.68
CA THR A 126 3.99 -10.20 4.64
C THR A 126 3.61 -11.24 3.59
N ASP A 127 4.58 -11.99 3.05
CA ASP A 127 4.31 -13.07 2.06
C ASP A 127 3.37 -14.16 2.63
N SER A 128 3.33 -14.32 3.96
CA SER A 128 2.53 -15.35 4.64
C SER A 128 1.16 -14.87 5.12
N SER A 129 0.89 -13.56 5.11
CA SER A 129 -0.39 -13.00 5.54
C SER A 129 -1.32 -12.82 4.34
N PRO A 130 -2.56 -13.38 4.37
CA PRO A 130 -3.56 -13.12 3.33
C PRO A 130 -4.20 -11.73 3.49
N VAL A 131 -3.82 -10.96 4.52
CA VAL A 131 -4.38 -9.65 4.83
C VAL A 131 -3.31 -8.56 4.80
N LEU A 132 -3.77 -7.34 4.61
CA LEU A 132 -2.99 -6.13 4.85
C LEU A 132 -2.81 -5.93 6.36
N ASP A 133 -1.56 -5.74 6.81
CA ASP A 133 -1.24 -5.69 8.23
C ASP A 133 -1.33 -4.26 8.78
N VAL A 134 -0.69 -3.29 8.09
CA VAL A 134 -0.66 -1.88 8.51
C VAL A 134 -0.71 -0.95 7.30
N VAL A 135 -1.54 0.10 7.40
CA VAL A 135 -1.52 1.26 6.51
C VAL A 135 -0.76 2.37 7.22
N HIS A 136 0.34 2.84 6.63
CA HIS A 136 1.04 4.03 7.09
C HIS A 136 0.70 5.22 6.20
N TYR A 137 0.39 6.36 6.79
CA TYR A 137 0.32 7.62 6.06
C TYR A 137 1.08 8.72 6.80
N PHE A 138 1.46 9.76 6.05
CA PHE A 138 2.34 10.81 6.56
C PHE A 138 1.58 12.12 6.63
N LEU A 139 1.48 12.68 7.83
CA LEU A 139 1.00 14.05 8.03
C LEU A 139 2.20 14.98 8.09
N THR A 140 2.04 16.15 7.48
CA THR A 140 3.03 17.22 7.50
C THR A 140 2.46 18.48 8.13
N ALA A 141 3.29 19.19 8.86
CA ALA A 141 2.99 20.51 9.42
C ALA A 141 4.18 21.45 9.18
N GLU A 142 3.92 22.69 8.82
CA GLU A 142 4.95 23.71 8.59
C GLU A 142 5.28 24.49 9.87
N THR A 143 4.38 24.44 10.85
CA THR A 143 4.54 25.12 12.13
C THR A 143 4.33 24.17 13.31
N LEU A 144 4.88 24.53 14.47
CA LEU A 144 4.64 23.79 15.72
C LEU A 144 3.15 23.83 16.09
N ASP A 145 2.46 24.95 15.85
CA ASP A 145 1.03 25.08 16.18
C ASP A 145 0.16 24.14 15.34
N GLU A 146 0.44 24.02 14.04
CA GLU A 146 -0.20 23.02 13.16
C GLU A 146 0.08 21.60 13.64
N TYR A 147 1.33 21.30 14.00
CA TYR A 147 1.72 19.99 14.51
C TYR A 147 0.95 19.65 15.80
N VAL A 148 0.87 20.60 16.73
CA VAL A 148 0.12 20.47 17.98
C VAL A 148 -1.39 20.30 17.72
N ALA A 149 -1.95 21.00 16.73
CA ALA A 149 -3.34 20.86 16.34
C ALA A 149 -3.64 19.43 15.86
N LEU A 150 -2.77 18.84 15.03
CA LEU A 150 -2.90 17.44 14.58
C LEU A 150 -2.90 16.46 15.75
N LEU A 151 -2.09 16.69 16.79
CA LEU A 151 -2.06 15.81 17.97
C LEU A 151 -3.32 15.92 18.81
N ARG A 152 -3.81 17.15 19.02
CA ARG A 152 -5.04 17.39 19.78
C ARG A 152 -6.26 16.84 19.07
N ASP A 153 -6.32 16.98 17.75
CA ASP A 153 -7.37 16.35 16.94
C ASP A 153 -7.31 14.82 17.07
N ALA A 154 -6.12 14.22 17.01
CA ALA A 154 -5.98 12.78 17.16
C ALA A 154 -6.42 12.24 18.54
N VAL A 155 -6.21 13.00 19.62
CA VAL A 155 -6.78 12.68 20.96
C VAL A 155 -8.29 12.61 20.88
N HIS A 156 -8.93 13.63 20.30
CA HIS A 156 -10.37 13.72 20.23
C HIS A 156 -10.99 12.69 19.27
N SER A 157 -10.46 12.61 18.06
CA SER A 157 -11.04 11.91 16.92
C SER A 157 -10.70 10.42 16.92
N TYR A 158 -9.51 10.04 17.41
CA TYR A 158 -9.02 8.65 17.36
C TYR A 158 -8.88 8.00 18.75
N GLY A 159 -9.04 8.78 19.83
CA GLY A 159 -8.97 8.30 21.20
C GLY A 159 -7.54 7.98 21.65
N LEU A 160 -6.56 8.77 21.20
CA LEU A 160 -5.22 8.74 21.81
C LEU A 160 -5.28 9.19 23.27
N ASP A 161 -4.41 8.61 24.12
CA ASP A 161 -4.27 9.05 25.50
C ASP A 161 -3.75 10.51 25.55
N SER A 162 -4.51 11.39 26.21
CA SER A 162 -4.20 12.82 26.28
C SER A 162 -2.96 13.12 27.11
N ASP A 163 -2.64 12.31 28.11
CA ASP A 163 -1.55 12.57 29.05
C ASP A 163 -0.15 12.49 28.40
N PRO A 164 0.22 11.42 27.67
CA PRO A 164 1.48 11.38 26.92
C PRO A 164 1.53 12.44 25.82
N VAL A 165 0.41 12.70 25.11
CA VAL A 165 0.32 13.78 24.11
C VAL A 165 0.66 15.12 24.74
N GLN A 166 -0.02 15.50 25.82
CA GLN A 166 0.12 16.81 26.43
C GLN A 166 1.51 17.00 27.06
N ARG A 167 2.08 15.96 27.67
CA ARG A 167 3.47 16.01 28.17
C ARG A 167 4.45 16.26 27.04
N TRP A 168 4.28 15.58 25.90
CA TRP A 168 5.13 15.81 24.73
C TRP A 168 4.99 17.24 24.20
N ILE A 169 3.75 17.73 24.07
CA ILE A 169 3.46 19.10 23.61
C ILE A 169 4.15 20.13 24.52
N THR A 170 3.95 20.04 25.83
CA THR A 170 4.55 20.97 26.79
C THR A 170 6.08 20.97 26.68
N SER A 171 6.70 19.78 26.66
CA SER A 171 8.17 19.67 26.53
C SER A 171 8.70 20.27 25.22
N THR A 172 8.02 20.04 24.10
CA THR A 172 8.42 20.60 22.80
C THR A 172 8.21 22.11 22.74
N GLN A 173 7.16 22.65 23.38
CA GLN A 173 6.93 24.09 23.44
C GLN A 173 7.95 24.83 24.31
N GLU A 174 8.45 24.19 25.38
CA GLU A 174 9.53 24.74 26.20
C GLU A 174 10.86 24.81 25.42
N GLU A 175 11.10 23.85 24.52
CA GLU A 175 12.34 23.74 23.76
C GLU A 175 12.10 23.49 22.25
N PRO A 176 11.49 24.45 21.52
CA PRO A 176 10.98 24.22 20.16
C PRO A 176 12.07 23.98 19.12
N GLY A 177 13.33 24.31 19.41
CA GLY A 177 14.47 24.05 18.54
C GLY A 177 15.03 22.62 18.62
N LYS A 178 14.60 21.81 19.59
CA LYS A 178 15.11 20.45 19.78
C LYS A 178 14.48 19.44 18.82
N LYS A 179 15.22 18.36 18.59
CA LYS A 179 14.70 17.17 17.92
C LYS A 179 14.04 16.22 18.92
N SER A 180 12.91 15.65 18.54
CA SER A 180 12.14 14.70 19.34
C SER A 180 11.61 13.56 18.47
N SER A 181 11.68 12.34 19.00
CA SER A 181 11.07 11.15 18.41
C SER A 181 10.29 10.41 19.49
N TYR A 182 8.99 10.23 19.30
CA TYR A 182 8.12 9.71 20.35
C TYR A 182 6.90 8.97 19.80
N ALA A 183 6.62 7.78 20.30
CA ALA A 183 5.39 7.05 20.00
C ALA A 183 4.36 7.35 21.09
N VAL A 184 3.19 7.86 20.70
CA VAL A 184 2.20 8.40 21.65
C VAL A 184 1.28 7.33 22.24
N GLY A 185 1.34 6.12 21.70
CA GLY A 185 0.43 5.02 22.01
C GLY A 185 -0.63 4.84 20.93
N VAL A 186 -1.65 4.04 21.25
CA VAL A 186 -2.64 3.54 20.28
C VAL A 186 -4.04 4.00 20.65
N GLY A 187 -4.69 4.72 19.72
CA GLY A 187 -6.10 5.08 19.77
C GLY A 187 -6.95 4.00 19.10
N LYS A 188 -8.18 3.82 19.58
CA LYS A 188 -9.08 2.72 19.14
C LYS A 188 -10.51 3.17 18.83
N ALA A 189 -10.77 4.47 18.82
CA ALA A 189 -12.14 5.02 18.77
C ALA A 189 -12.91 4.62 17.50
N LEU A 190 -12.21 4.35 16.39
CA LEU A 190 -12.82 4.08 15.09
C LEU A 190 -13.09 2.60 14.82
N GLY A 191 -12.74 1.71 15.73
CA GLY A 191 -12.86 0.26 15.53
C GLY A 191 -11.64 -0.39 14.85
N PHE A 192 -10.51 0.33 14.82
CA PHE A 192 -9.18 -0.14 14.45
C PHE A 192 -8.14 0.62 15.30
N ASN A 193 -6.91 0.12 15.33
CA ASN A 193 -5.80 0.79 16.00
C ASN A 193 -5.28 1.96 15.15
N VAL A 194 -5.07 3.12 15.77
CA VAL A 194 -4.40 4.29 15.20
C VAL A 194 -3.21 4.66 16.08
N GLU A 195 -2.01 4.55 15.55
CA GLU A 195 -0.76 4.86 16.25
C GLU A 195 -0.10 6.10 15.65
N TYR A 196 0.39 6.99 16.51
CA TYR A 196 1.11 8.20 16.11
C TYR A 196 2.57 8.11 16.54
N ASP A 197 3.48 8.14 15.56
CA ASP A 197 4.92 8.27 15.76
C ASP A 197 5.36 9.70 15.36
N LEU A 198 5.73 10.46 16.37
CA LEU A 198 6.07 11.88 16.28
C LEU A 198 7.52 12.03 15.84
N ARG A 199 7.73 12.64 14.68
CA ARG A 199 9.06 13.00 14.16
C ARG A 199 9.16 14.52 14.06
N TYR A 200 9.62 15.14 15.14
CA TYR A 200 9.80 16.58 15.24
C TYR A 200 11.30 16.94 15.24
N ASP A 201 11.65 17.96 14.47
CA ASP A 201 12.99 18.54 14.41
C ASP A 201 12.84 20.05 14.21
N GLY A 202 13.01 20.83 15.29
CA GLY A 202 12.88 22.28 15.27
C GLY A 202 13.84 23.02 14.33
N SER A 203 14.85 22.33 13.78
CA SER A 203 15.74 22.88 12.74
C SER A 203 15.16 22.77 11.32
N LYS A 204 14.02 22.08 11.15
CA LYS A 204 13.36 21.83 9.86
C LYS A 204 12.14 22.72 9.68
N THR A 205 11.83 23.01 8.42
CA THR A 205 10.63 23.75 8.02
C THR A 205 9.39 22.88 7.94
N THR A 206 9.55 21.55 7.88
CA THR A 206 8.44 20.60 7.78
C THR A 206 8.64 19.52 8.82
N GLN A 207 7.61 19.34 9.64
CA GLN A 207 7.53 18.33 10.68
C GLN A 207 6.67 17.17 10.20
N VAL A 208 6.95 15.96 10.67
CA VAL A 208 6.27 14.74 10.19
C VAL A 208 5.64 13.99 11.36
N ILE A 209 4.42 13.49 11.14
CA ILE A 209 3.82 12.45 11.97
C ILE A 209 3.61 11.24 11.06
N ILE A 210 4.13 10.10 11.47
CA ILE A 210 3.83 8.83 10.82
C ILE A 210 2.64 8.25 11.55
N VAL A 211 1.54 8.04 10.84
CA VAL A 211 0.33 7.44 11.40
C VAL A 211 0.22 6.01 10.90
N GLY A 212 0.13 5.05 11.82
CA GLY A 212 -0.11 3.65 11.53
C GLY A 212 -1.56 3.26 11.82
N VAL A 213 -2.22 2.62 10.87
CA VAL A 213 -3.56 2.06 11.01
C VAL A 213 -3.51 0.55 10.87
N SER A 214 -4.00 -0.18 11.87
CA SER A 214 -3.96 -1.65 11.89
C SER A 214 -5.19 -2.24 12.58
N LYS A 215 -5.40 -3.55 12.43
CA LYS A 215 -6.50 -4.25 13.09
C LYS A 215 -6.42 -4.15 14.61
N LEU A 216 -7.56 -4.20 15.30
CA LEU A 216 -7.59 -4.39 16.75
C LEU A 216 -6.92 -5.73 17.11
N THR A 217 -6.08 -5.71 18.13
CA THR A 217 -5.45 -6.90 18.73
C THR A 217 -6.28 -7.48 19.85
#